data_AF-A0A9P9NH58-F1
#
_entry.id   AF-A0A9P9NH58-F1
#
_cell.length_a   1.000
_cell.length_b   1.000
_cell.length_c   1.000
_cell.angle_alpha   90.00
_cell.angle_beta   90.00
_cell.angle_gamma   90.00
#
_symmetry.space_group_name_H-M   'P 1'
#
loop_
_entity.id
_entity.type
_entity.pdbx_description
1 polymer ?
#
loop_
_entity_poly.entity_id
_entity_poly.type
_entity_poly.pdbx_seq_one_letter_code
_entity_poly.pdbx_strand_id
1 'polypeptide(L)'
;MFLDTAFNSLATVKSNISTAFTETAVKMWMYARCLGSGKRPSWRIVVGTIENLINLAFVLMKSKAKNKNNVGYKCAITRVQVEWLAINAFRQVLGKRQSGYRDVIAWLDGRIRRVGGEVGGQGLR
;
A
#
# COMPACT_ATOMS: atom_id res chain seq x y z
N MET A 1 -7.66 4.43 -15.27
CA MET A 1 -8.90 3.67 -15.43
C MET A 1 -9.15 2.73 -14.25
N PHE A 2 -8.22 1.85 -13.87
CA PHE A 2 -8.39 0.86 -12.77
C PHE A 2 -8.76 1.37 -11.36
N LEU A 3 -8.57 2.67 -11.10
CA LEU A 3 -8.83 3.32 -9.82
C LEU A 3 -10.08 4.22 -9.84
N ASP A 4 -10.82 4.19 -10.95
CA ASP A 4 -12.00 5.03 -11.16
C ASP A 4 -13.24 4.34 -10.64
N THR A 5 -13.82 4.87 -9.57
CA THR A 5 -15.05 4.37 -8.97
C THR A 5 -16.31 4.81 -9.73
N ALA A 6 -16.18 5.59 -10.81
CA ALA A 6 -17.29 5.85 -11.74
C ALA A 6 -17.54 4.67 -12.68
N PHE A 7 -16.50 3.91 -13.04
CA PHE A 7 -16.58 2.78 -13.97
C PHE A 7 -16.30 1.42 -13.34
N ASN A 8 -15.79 1.39 -12.10
CA ASN A 8 -15.48 0.17 -11.37
C ASN A 8 -16.16 0.19 -10.01
N SER A 9 -16.58 -0.99 -9.54
CA SER A 9 -17.06 -1.13 -8.16
C SER A 9 -15.95 -0.75 -7.18
N LEU A 10 -16.33 -0.30 -5.98
CA LEU A 10 -15.36 0.00 -4.92
C LEU A 10 -14.51 -1.23 -4.56
N ALA A 11 -15.12 -2.42 -4.56
CA ALA A 11 -14.42 -3.68 -4.30
C ALA A 11 -13.35 -3.96 -5.37
N THR A 12 -13.68 -3.77 -6.65
CA THR A 12 -12.72 -3.89 -7.77
C THR A 12 -11.57 -2.91 -7.62
N VAL A 13 -11.85 -1.64 -7.30
CA VAL A 13 -10.81 -0.64 -7.07
C VAL A 13 -9.90 -1.02 -5.89
N LYS A 14 -10.46 -1.47 -4.77
CA LYS A 14 -9.68 -1.96 -3.62
C LYS A 14 -8.79 -3.14 -4.01
N SER A 15 -9.31 -4.10 -4.78
CA SER A 15 -8.55 -5.25 -5.29
C SER A 15 -7.39 -4.79 -6.19
N ASN A 16 -7.65 -3.90 -7.16
CA ASN A 16 -6.62 -3.35 -8.04
C ASN A 16 -5.51 -2.64 -7.27
N ILE A 17 -5.85 -1.85 -6.25
CA ILE A 17 -4.87 -1.18 -5.37
C ILE A 17 -4.04 -2.21 -4.60
N SER A 18 -4.68 -3.23 -4.03
CA SER A 18 -4.00 -4.30 -3.29
C SER A 18 -3.00 -5.05 -4.18
N THR A 19 -3.41 -5.39 -5.40
CA THR A 19 -2.53 -6.04 -6.40
C THR A 19 -1.34 -5.14 -6.75
N ALA A 20 -1.57 -3.86 -7.02
CA ALA A 20 -0.50 -2.91 -7.33
C ALA A 20 0.52 -2.78 -6.17
N PHE A 21 0.06 -2.74 -4.91
CA PHE A 21 0.96 -2.73 -3.76
C PHE A 21 1.70 -4.05 -3.57
N THR A 22 1.06 -5.18 -3.85
CA THR A 22 1.70 -6.51 -3.80
C THR A 22 2.84 -6.59 -4.82
N GLU A 23 2.59 -6.17 -6.06
CA GLU A 23 3.61 -6.09 -7.11
C GLU A 23 4.76 -5.16 -6.70
N THR A 24 4.43 -4.01 -6.12
CA THR A 24 5.43 -3.04 -5.65
C THR A 24 6.30 -3.64 -4.54
N ALA A 25 5.70 -4.35 -3.59
CA ALA A 25 6.43 -5.06 -2.53
C ALA A 25 7.33 -6.17 -3.09
N VAL A 26 6.86 -6.93 -4.09
CA VAL A 26 7.66 -7.95 -4.78
C VAL A 26 8.85 -7.31 -5.48
N LYS A 27 8.63 -6.23 -6.24
CA LYS A 27 9.70 -5.48 -6.93
C LYS A 27 10.72 -4.96 -5.92
N MET A 28 10.28 -4.29 -4.86
CA MET A 28 11.16 -3.76 -3.80
C MET A 28 12.02 -4.87 -3.20
N TRP A 29 11.43 -6.01 -2.86
CA TRP A 29 12.20 -7.15 -2.34
C TRP A 29 13.21 -7.69 -3.36
N MET A 30 12.81 -7.86 -4.63
CA MET A 30 13.71 -8.34 -5.68
C MET A 30 14.90 -7.39 -5.84
N TYR A 31 14.66 -6.08 -5.90
CA TYR A 31 15.73 -5.08 -5.96
C TYR A 31 16.66 -5.20 -4.75
N ALA A 32 16.12 -5.22 -3.53
CA ALA A 32 16.93 -5.34 -2.32
C ALA A 32 17.73 -6.66 -2.27
N ARG A 33 17.17 -7.76 -2.81
CA ARG A 33 17.85 -9.05 -2.91
C ARG A 33 19.03 -9.00 -3.88
N CYS A 34 18.88 -8.28 -5.00
CA CYS A 34 19.93 -8.09 -6.01
C CYS A 34 21.05 -7.13 -5.53
N LEU A 35 20.84 -6.37 -4.45
CA LEU A 35 21.90 -5.60 -3.82
C LEU A 35 22.86 -6.52 -3.04
N GLY A 36 24.16 -6.23 -3.14
CA GLY A 36 25.19 -6.88 -2.32
C GLY A 36 24.88 -6.73 -0.82
N SER A 37 25.36 -7.67 0.01
CA SER A 37 25.00 -7.77 1.44
C SER A 37 25.15 -6.47 2.23
N GLY A 38 26.19 -5.68 1.97
CA GLY A 38 26.43 -4.37 2.62
C GLY A 38 25.66 -3.18 2.03
N LYS A 39 24.91 -3.37 0.94
CA LYS A 39 24.14 -2.31 0.26
C LYS A 39 22.63 -2.46 0.45
N ARG A 40 22.19 -3.49 1.16
CA ARG A 40 20.78 -3.72 1.44
C ARG A 40 20.25 -2.62 2.36
N PRO A 41 19.03 -2.09 2.11
CA PRO A 41 18.47 -1.04 2.94
C PRO A 41 18.23 -1.55 4.36
N SER A 42 18.46 -0.69 5.35
CA SER A 42 18.07 -0.97 6.72
C SER A 42 16.54 -1.04 6.84
N TRP A 43 16.04 -1.73 7.85
CA TRP A 43 14.59 -1.86 8.07
C TRP A 43 13.90 -0.50 8.21
N ARG A 44 14.59 0.51 8.79
CA ARG A 44 14.07 1.88 8.94
C ARG A 44 13.87 2.56 7.59
N ILE A 45 14.81 2.39 6.66
CA ILE A 45 14.69 2.92 5.29
C ILE A 45 13.50 2.25 4.58
N VAL A 46 13.35 0.94 4.74
CA VAL A 46 12.22 0.20 4.15
C VAL A 46 10.89 0.71 4.70
N VAL A 47 10.75 0.85 6.02
CA VAL A 47 9.55 1.38 6.66
C VAL A 47 9.23 2.80 6.18
N GLY A 48 10.21 3.71 6.21
CA GLY A 48 10.00 5.09 5.73
C GLY A 48 9.63 5.14 4.25
N THR A 49 10.16 4.23 3.44
CA THR A 49 9.78 4.11 2.02
C THR A 49 8.33 3.65 1.86
N ILE A 50 7.86 2.70 2.67
CA ILE A 50 6.46 2.24 2.67
C ILE A 50 5.53 3.39 3.09
N GLU A 51 5.86 4.14 4.13
CA GLU A 51 5.07 5.30 4.58
C GLU A 51 4.98 6.39 3.49
N ASN A 52 6.11 6.72 2.87
CA ASN A 52 6.16 7.68 1.76
C ASN A 52 5.37 7.19 0.55
N LEU A 53 5.44 5.90 0.22
CA LEU A 53 4.67 5.31 -0.86
C LEU A 53 3.16 5.41 -0.61
N ILE A 54 2.70 5.12 0.62
CA ILE A 54 1.28 5.25 1.00
C ILE A 54 0.81 6.69 0.82
N ASN A 55 1.59 7.65 1.32
CA ASN A 55 1.29 9.08 1.20
C ASN A 55 1.23 9.51 -0.27
N LEU A 56 2.24 9.16 -1.06
CA LEU A 56 2.32 9.48 -2.48
C LEU A 56 1.14 8.87 -3.25
N ALA A 57 0.83 7.60 -3.01
CA ALA A 57 -0.29 6.92 -3.67
C ALA A 57 -1.62 7.63 -3.39
N PHE A 58 -1.88 7.99 -2.13
CA PHE A 58 -3.08 8.74 -1.76
C PHE A 58 -3.15 10.11 -2.45
N VAL A 59 -2.04 10.87 -2.43
CA VAL A 59 -1.96 12.18 -3.10
C VAL A 59 -2.20 12.06 -4.60
N LEU A 60 -1.61 11.07 -5.27
CA LEU A 60 -1.82 10.84 -6.70
C LEU A 60 -3.28 10.50 -7.03
N MET A 61 -3.92 9.63 -6.24
CA MET A 61 -5.33 9.29 -6.40
C MET A 61 -6.25 10.51 -6.25
N LYS A 62 -6.01 11.35 -5.23
CA LYS A 62 -6.81 12.57 -5.00
C LYS A 62 -6.51 13.68 -5.99
N SER A 63 -5.25 13.85 -6.39
CA SER A 63 -4.84 14.78 -7.45
C SER A 63 -5.56 14.44 -8.76
N LYS A 64 -5.61 13.15 -9.11
CA LYS A 64 -6.32 12.67 -10.30
C LYS A 64 -7.80 13.02 -10.27
N ALA A 65 -8.45 12.92 -9.11
CA ALA A 65 -9.85 13.34 -8.90
C ALA A 65 -10.08 14.85 -8.99
N LYS A 66 -9.09 15.66 -8.67
CA LYS A 66 -9.19 17.12 -8.72
C LYS A 66 -8.82 17.71 -10.09
N ASN A 67 -8.18 16.92 -10.96
CA ASN A 67 -7.74 17.38 -12.27
C ASN A 67 -8.95 17.58 -13.19
N LYS A 68 -9.16 18.82 -13.65
CA LYS A 68 -10.27 19.23 -14.52
C LYS A 68 -10.30 18.49 -15.87
N ASN A 69 -9.16 17.98 -16.32
CA ASN A 69 -9.07 17.19 -17.56
C ASN A 69 -9.58 15.75 -17.39
N ASN A 70 -9.77 15.27 -16.15
CA ASN A 70 -10.32 13.95 -15.86
C ASN A 70 -11.82 14.02 -15.57
N VAL A 71 -12.59 14.55 -16.53
CA VAL A 71 -14.05 14.72 -16.40
C VAL A 71 -14.70 13.36 -16.09
N GLY A 72 -15.52 13.31 -15.05
CA GLY A 72 -16.25 12.10 -14.65
C GLY A 72 -15.48 11.12 -13.75
N TYR A 73 -14.15 11.28 -13.57
CA TYR A 73 -13.36 10.40 -12.69
C TYR A 73 -13.78 10.57 -11.23
N LYS A 74 -14.03 9.45 -10.54
CA LYS A 74 -14.30 9.43 -9.10
C LYS A 74 -13.30 8.52 -8.38
N CYS A 75 -12.87 8.92 -7.18
CA CYS A 75 -12.07 8.07 -6.32
C CYS A 75 -12.58 8.14 -4.87
N ALA A 76 -13.46 7.19 -4.54
CA ALA A 76 -14.09 7.10 -3.23
C ALA A 76 -13.20 6.48 -2.13
N ILE A 77 -11.98 6.04 -2.47
CA ILE A 77 -11.05 5.45 -1.50
C ILE A 77 -10.57 6.49 -0.47
N THR A 78 -10.58 6.10 0.80
CA THR A 78 -10.07 6.91 1.92
C THR A 78 -8.59 6.65 2.16
N ARG A 79 -7.88 7.56 2.86
CA ARG A 79 -6.46 7.37 3.20
C ARG A 79 -6.23 6.12 4.05
N VAL A 80 -7.11 5.88 5.03
CA VAL A 80 -7.10 4.70 5.90
C VAL A 80 -7.22 3.42 5.08
N GLN A 81 -8.09 3.39 4.06
CA GLN A 81 -8.22 2.26 3.15
C GLN A 81 -6.96 2.05 2.29
N VAL A 82 -6.32 3.11 1.79
CA VAL A 82 -5.04 2.98 1.06
C VAL A 82 -3.98 2.38 1.95
N GLU A 83 -3.84 2.91 3.16
CA GLU A 83 -2.88 2.44 4.14
C GLU A 83 -3.11 0.98 4.50
N TRP A 84 -4.36 0.60 4.81
CA TRP A 84 -4.76 -0.76 5.11
C TRP A 84 -4.37 -1.74 3.99
N LEU A 85 -4.67 -1.39 2.73
CA LEU A 85 -4.35 -2.23 1.57
C LEU A 85 -2.83 -2.36 1.40
N ALA A 86 -2.09 -1.27 1.56
CA ALA A 86 -0.63 -1.27 1.43
C ALA A 86 0.04 -2.13 2.50
N ILE A 87 -0.26 -1.90 3.78
CA ILE A 87 0.40 -2.63 4.88
C ILE A 87 0.09 -4.13 4.83
N ASN A 88 -1.12 -4.52 4.45
CA ASN A 88 -1.47 -5.93 4.27
C ASN A 88 -0.73 -6.57 3.08
N ALA A 89 -0.67 -5.88 1.93
CA ALA A 89 0.05 -6.37 0.76
C ALA A 89 1.55 -6.56 1.04
N PHE A 90 2.20 -5.56 1.66
CA PHE A 90 3.61 -5.67 2.06
C PHE A 90 3.82 -6.79 3.08
N ARG A 91 2.90 -6.95 4.04
CA ARG A 91 2.97 -8.01 5.05
C ARG A 91 2.86 -9.40 4.45
N GLN A 92 1.99 -9.59 3.46
CA GLN A 92 1.84 -10.85 2.74
C GLN A 92 3.12 -11.23 1.99
N VAL A 93 3.76 -10.27 1.33
CA VAL A 93 4.99 -10.51 0.54
C VAL A 93 6.21 -10.72 1.44
N LEU A 94 6.41 -9.87 2.45
CA LEU A 94 7.58 -9.93 3.33
C LEU A 94 7.46 -11.02 4.39
N GLY A 95 6.24 -11.42 4.77
CA GLY A 95 6.01 -12.50 5.73
C GLY A 95 6.67 -13.82 5.34
N LYS A 96 6.73 -14.13 4.05
CA LYS A 96 7.43 -15.32 3.50
C LYS A 96 8.97 -15.21 3.57
N ARG A 97 9.51 -14.10 4.11
CA ARG A 97 10.91 -13.67 4.00
C ARG A 97 11.44 -13.20 5.35
N GLN A 98 10.93 -13.78 6.43
CA GLN A 98 11.12 -13.32 7.79
C GLN A 98 12.60 -13.10 8.16
N SER A 99 13.52 -13.97 7.74
CA SER A 99 14.93 -13.91 8.11
C SER A 99 15.62 -12.58 7.79
N GLY A 100 15.17 -11.86 6.76
CA GLY A 100 15.73 -10.55 6.38
C GLY A 100 14.86 -9.34 6.70
N TYR A 101 13.63 -9.54 7.20
CA TYR A 101 12.62 -8.48 7.32
C TYR A 101 11.85 -8.51 8.66
N ARG A 102 12.40 -9.15 9.70
CA ARG A 102 11.72 -9.30 11.01
C ARG A 102 11.19 -7.98 11.57
N ASP A 103 12.03 -6.95 11.60
CA ASP A 103 11.64 -5.65 12.17
C ASP A 103 10.57 -4.95 11.33
N VAL A 104 10.67 -5.05 10.00
CA VAL A 104 9.65 -4.52 9.08
C VAL A 104 8.33 -5.25 9.28
N ILE A 105 8.35 -6.58 9.44
CA ILE A 105 7.17 -7.40 9.70
C ILE A 105 6.54 -7.01 11.04
N ALA A 106 7.32 -6.86 12.10
CA ALA A 106 6.82 -6.44 13.41
C ALA A 106 6.16 -5.06 13.36
N TRP A 107 6.77 -4.11 12.63
CA TRP A 107 6.18 -2.80 12.38
C TRP A 107 4.86 -2.89 11.60
N LEU A 108 4.81 -3.70 10.54
CA LEU A 108 3.60 -3.93 9.73
C LEU A 108 2.47 -4.53 10.59
N ASP A 109 2.77 -5.55 11.41
CA ASP A 109 1.79 -6.17 12.30
C ASP A 109 1.26 -5.16 13.34
N GLY A 110 2.12 -4.29 13.87
CA GLY A 110 1.72 -3.19 14.74
C GLY A 110 0.88 -2.13 14.03
N ARG A 111 1.11 -1.88 12.74
CA ARG A 111 0.30 -0.95 11.94
C ARG A 111 -1.06 -1.55 11.58
N ILE A 112 -1.11 -2.84 11.21
CA ILE A 112 -2.34 -3.58 10.94
C ILE A 112 -3.24 -3.57 12.18
N ARG A 113 -2.72 -3.84 13.38
CA ARG A 113 -3.53 -3.77 14.60
C ARG A 113 -4.15 -2.39 14.84
N ARG A 114 -3.40 -1.32 14.58
CA ARG A 114 -3.87 0.06 14.76
C ARG A 114 -4.93 0.44 13.72
N VAL A 115 -4.61 0.27 12.44
CA VAL A 115 -5.48 0.67 11.32
C VAL A 115 -6.72 -0.23 11.23
N GLY A 116 -6.62 -1.51 11.60
CA GLY A 116 -7.74 -2.45 11.58
C GLY A 116 -8.89 -2.04 12.51
N GLY A 117 -8.56 -1.42 13.64
CA GLY A 117 -9.57 -0.81 14.52
C GLY A 117 -10.32 0.36 13.88
N GLU A 118 -9.64 1.14 13.03
CA GLU A 118 -10.23 2.29 12.32
C GLU A 118 -11.08 1.87 11.11
N VAL A 119 -10.68 0.82 10.38
CA VAL A 119 -11.46 0.30 9.23
C VAL A 119 -12.76 -0.38 9.70
N GLY A 120 -12.73 -1.08 10.85
CA GLY A 120 -13.92 -1.69 11.45
C GLY A 120 -15.04 -0.69 11.76
N GLY A 121 -14.69 0.56 12.08
CA GLY A 121 -15.64 1.65 12.32
C GLY A 121 -16.15 2.37 11.05
N GLN A 122 -15.49 2.20 9.90
CA GLN A 122 -15.86 2.87 8.62
C GLN A 122 -16.67 1.99 7.66
N GLY A 123 -17.16 0.83 8.12
CA GLY A 123 -17.96 -0.07 7.31
C GLY A 123 -17.11 -0.87 6.32
N LEU A 124 -16.76 -2.10 6.71
CA LEU A 124 -16.41 -3.16 5.78
C LEU A 124 -17.70 -3.76 5.22
N ARG A 125 -18.33 -3.06 4.27
CA ARG A 125 -19.24 -3.64 3.28
C ARG A 125 -18.93 -3.01 1.91
#